data_AF-G5HER2-F1
#
_entry.id   AF-G5HER2-F1
#
_cell.length_a   1.000
_cell.length_b   1.000
_cell.length_c   1.000
_cell.angle_alpha   90.00
_cell.angle_beta   90.00
_cell.angle_gamma   90.00
#
_symmetry.space_group_name_H-M   'P 1'
#
loop_
_entity.id
_entity.type
_entity.pdbx_description
1 polymer ?
#
loop_
_entity_poly.entity_id
_entity_poly.type
_entity_poly.pdbx_seq_one_letter_code
_entity_poly.pdbx_strand_id
1 'polypeptide(L)'
;MEKMLVTQALNELKLLDGRINRAISNGEYVAAARLNESKVSSTVTKEEFISNAKSSLQSVNDLIERRKKIKAAVVISNANTFVDISGVSMTVADAIERKDSIEYDEEILGTLKKQLSNARATVGQKNLNMELQIDKIVESSFGKDSRQKINSDDYEAIAKPYRTNNEYGLVDPLGIEKLIAQMEEAIQGFISNVDAALQISNCTTYIEF
;
A
#
# COMPACT_ATOMS: atom_id res chain seq x y z
N MET A 1 10.08 -35.95 1.45
CA MET A 1 10.27 -34.54 1.83
C MET A 1 10.99 -33.90 0.66
N GLU A 2 10.26 -33.08 -0.10
CA GLU A 2 10.79 -32.34 -1.23
C GLU A 2 11.32 -30.99 -0.76
N LYS A 3 12.27 -30.41 -1.51
CA LYS A 3 12.89 -29.12 -1.19
C LYS A 3 13.07 -28.30 -2.46
N MET A 4 12.71 -27.03 -2.41
CA MET A 4 12.92 -26.09 -3.52
C MET A 4 12.99 -24.64 -3.03
N LEU A 5 13.47 -23.73 -3.87
CA LEU A 5 13.44 -22.31 -3.59
C LEU A 5 12.01 -21.78 -3.57
N VAL A 6 11.74 -20.74 -2.77
CA VAL A 6 10.43 -20.06 -2.75
C VAL A 6 10.05 -19.59 -4.16
N THR A 7 10.99 -19.03 -4.94
CA THR A 7 10.72 -18.61 -6.32
C THR A 7 10.30 -19.78 -7.23
N GLN A 8 10.87 -20.97 -7.03
CA GLN A 8 10.49 -22.16 -7.80
C GLN A 8 9.10 -22.63 -7.38
N ALA A 9 8.81 -22.62 -6.08
CA ALA A 9 7.51 -22.96 -5.53
C ALA A 9 6.39 -22.03 -6.02
N LEU A 10 6.63 -20.72 -6.08
CA LEU A 10 5.66 -19.75 -6.61
C LEU A 10 5.36 -20.01 -8.10
N ASN A 11 6.38 -20.32 -8.90
CA ASN A 11 6.21 -20.70 -10.29
C ASN A 11 5.43 -22.03 -10.42
N GLU A 12 5.76 -23.02 -9.59
CA GLU A 12 5.07 -24.31 -9.59
C GLU A 12 3.60 -24.18 -9.20
N LEU A 13 3.27 -23.36 -8.19
CA LEU A 13 1.87 -23.08 -7.82
C LEU A 13 1.07 -22.55 -9.01
N LYS A 14 1.63 -21.60 -9.78
CA LYS A 14 0.98 -21.06 -10.98
C LYS A 14 0.78 -22.12 -12.07
N LEU A 15 1.75 -23.02 -12.25
CA LEU A 15 1.63 -24.14 -13.19
C LEU A 15 0.59 -25.17 -12.71
N LEU A 16 0.55 -25.45 -11.41
CA LEU A 16 -0.43 -26.35 -10.80
C LEU A 16 -1.84 -25.82 -10.94
N ASP A 17 -2.07 -24.51 -10.74
CA ASP A 17 -3.39 -23.88 -10.98
C ASP A 17 -3.88 -24.17 -12.40
N GLY A 18 -3.04 -23.93 -13.40
CA GLY A 18 -3.38 -24.21 -14.81
C GLY A 18 -3.55 -25.70 -15.12
N ARG A 19 -2.83 -26.60 -14.45
CA ARG A 19 -2.97 -28.06 -14.62
C ARG A 19 -4.25 -28.57 -13.96
N ILE A 20 -4.55 -28.12 -12.75
CA ILE A 20 -5.77 -28.48 -12.00
C ILE A 20 -6.99 -28.04 -12.79
N ASN A 21 -7.04 -26.78 -13.23
CA ASN A 21 -8.17 -26.27 -14.00
C ASN A 21 -8.40 -27.08 -15.28
N ARG A 22 -7.33 -27.41 -16.03
CA ARG A 22 -7.44 -28.27 -17.23
C ARG A 22 -7.90 -29.69 -16.91
N ALA A 23 -7.36 -30.30 -15.86
CA ALA A 23 -7.73 -31.65 -15.46
C ALA A 23 -9.20 -31.73 -14.98
N ILE A 24 -9.68 -30.71 -14.28
CA ILE A 24 -11.09 -30.57 -13.90
C ILE A 24 -11.96 -30.42 -15.15
N SER A 25 -11.63 -29.46 -16.03
CA SER A 25 -12.46 -29.17 -17.22
C SER A 25 -12.50 -30.31 -18.23
N ASN A 26 -11.43 -31.08 -18.37
CA ASN A 26 -11.34 -32.17 -19.33
C ASN A 26 -11.84 -33.51 -18.77
N GLY A 27 -12.02 -33.62 -17.45
CA GLY A 27 -12.45 -34.85 -16.81
C GLY A 27 -13.96 -35.08 -16.96
N GLU A 28 -14.32 -36.30 -17.34
CA GLU A 28 -15.72 -36.75 -17.35
C GLU A 28 -15.95 -37.69 -16.17
N TYR A 29 -16.76 -37.25 -15.21
CA TYR A 29 -16.94 -37.97 -13.93
C TYR A 29 -18.29 -38.66 -13.81
N VAL A 30 -19.27 -38.21 -14.60
CA VAL A 30 -20.64 -38.72 -14.63
C VAL A 30 -21.13 -38.65 -16.07
N ALA A 31 -21.82 -39.70 -16.53
CA ALA A 31 -22.40 -39.75 -17.85
C ALA A 31 -23.75 -40.49 -17.82
N ALA A 32 -24.65 -40.12 -18.74
CA ALA A 32 -25.96 -40.73 -18.88
C ALA A 32 -25.90 -41.94 -19.83
N ALA A 33 -26.45 -43.08 -19.41
CA ALA A 33 -26.54 -44.27 -20.23
C ALA A 33 -27.86 -45.00 -19.98
N ARG A 34 -28.37 -45.73 -20.97
CA ARG A 34 -29.53 -46.61 -20.77
C ARG A 34 -29.15 -47.76 -19.83
N LEU A 35 -30.07 -48.13 -18.93
CA LEU A 35 -29.83 -49.19 -17.93
C LEU A 35 -29.44 -50.52 -18.60
N ASN A 36 -30.14 -50.88 -19.67
CA ASN A 36 -29.98 -52.16 -20.37
C ASN A 36 -28.83 -52.20 -21.39
N GLU A 37 -28.13 -51.08 -21.62
CA GLU A 37 -26.97 -51.03 -22.53
C GLU A 37 -25.67 -51.17 -21.72
N SER A 38 -24.67 -51.87 -22.26
CA SER A 38 -23.36 -52.03 -21.61
C SER A 38 -22.40 -50.85 -21.86
N LYS A 39 -22.79 -49.91 -22.73
CA LYS A 39 -21.96 -48.77 -23.14
C LYS A 39 -22.56 -47.44 -22.71
N VAL A 40 -21.68 -46.47 -22.52
CA VAL A 40 -22.02 -45.08 -22.15
C VAL A 40 -21.96 -44.17 -23.38
N SER A 41 -21.12 -44.53 -24.36
CA SER A 41 -21.03 -43.89 -25.67
C SER A 41 -20.85 -44.94 -26.76
N SER A 42 -20.75 -44.53 -28.03
CA SER A 42 -20.47 -45.45 -29.15
C SER A 42 -19.16 -46.24 -28.97
N THR A 43 -18.20 -45.67 -28.22
CA THR A 43 -16.82 -46.19 -28.09
C THR A 43 -16.45 -46.64 -26.68
N VAL A 44 -17.18 -46.25 -25.62
CA VAL A 44 -16.76 -46.49 -24.22
C VAL A 44 -17.78 -47.34 -23.46
N THR A 45 -17.30 -48.42 -22.83
CA THR A 45 -18.11 -49.28 -21.93
C THR A 45 -18.35 -48.62 -20.58
N LYS A 46 -19.37 -49.09 -19.84
CA LYS A 46 -19.65 -48.60 -18.47
C LYS A 46 -18.46 -48.82 -17.54
N GLU A 47 -17.81 -49.97 -17.62
CA GLU A 47 -16.65 -50.34 -16.80
C GLU A 47 -15.44 -49.44 -17.11
N GLU A 48 -15.13 -49.22 -18.38
CA GLU A 48 -14.06 -48.30 -18.81
C GLU A 48 -14.33 -46.87 -18.36
N PHE A 49 -15.57 -46.40 -18.50
CA PHE A 49 -15.96 -45.07 -18.02
C PHE A 49 -15.73 -44.92 -16.51
N ILE A 50 -16.18 -45.87 -15.70
CA ILE A 50 -16.00 -45.85 -14.24
C ILE A 50 -14.50 -45.83 -13.88
N SER A 51 -13.69 -46.64 -14.57
CA SER A 51 -12.24 -46.66 -14.37
C SER A 51 -11.59 -45.31 -14.71
N ASN A 52 -11.93 -44.74 -15.87
CA ASN A 52 -11.40 -43.47 -16.34
C ASN A 52 -11.83 -42.29 -15.44
N ALA A 53 -13.08 -42.27 -14.99
CA ALA A 53 -13.61 -41.27 -14.07
C ALA A 53 -12.86 -41.30 -12.73
N LYS A 54 -12.66 -42.49 -12.15
CA LYS A 54 -11.90 -42.66 -10.89
C LYS A 54 -10.44 -42.23 -11.05
N SER A 55 -9.79 -42.64 -12.13
CA SER A 55 -8.39 -42.28 -12.42
C SER A 55 -8.23 -40.76 -12.61
N SER A 56 -9.15 -40.14 -13.35
CA SER A 56 -9.14 -38.69 -13.57
C SER A 56 -9.34 -37.92 -12.26
N LEU A 57 -10.28 -38.37 -11.42
CA LEU A 57 -10.52 -37.74 -10.12
C LEU A 57 -9.32 -37.89 -9.18
N GLN A 58 -8.67 -39.06 -9.16
CA GLN A 58 -7.45 -39.28 -8.38
C GLN A 58 -6.33 -38.33 -8.83
N SER A 59 -6.10 -38.21 -10.14
CA SER A 59 -5.10 -37.29 -10.70
C SER A 59 -5.37 -35.83 -10.32
N VAL A 60 -6.63 -35.38 -10.37
CA VAL A 60 -7.01 -34.04 -9.90
C VAL A 60 -6.72 -33.86 -8.41
N ASN A 61 -7.10 -34.84 -7.58
CA ASN A 61 -6.86 -34.78 -6.13
C ASN A 61 -5.36 -34.73 -5.79
N ASP A 62 -4.54 -35.51 -6.49
CA ASP A 62 -3.08 -35.51 -6.29
C ASP A 62 -2.47 -34.15 -6.63
N LEU A 63 -2.94 -33.49 -7.71
CA LEU A 63 -2.52 -32.14 -8.07
C LEU A 63 -2.93 -31.11 -7.00
N ILE A 64 -4.16 -31.20 -6.48
CA ILE A 64 -4.68 -30.32 -5.43
C ILE A 64 -3.88 -30.48 -4.14
N GLU A 65 -3.62 -31.71 -3.72
CA GLU A 65 -2.86 -31.99 -2.49
C GLU A 65 -1.42 -31.50 -2.60
N ARG A 66 -0.77 -31.71 -3.76
CA ARG A 66 0.57 -31.15 -4.01
C ARG A 66 0.57 -29.64 -3.90
N ARG A 67 -0.38 -28.96 -4.55
CA ARG A 67 -0.52 -27.50 -4.48
C ARG A 67 -0.71 -27.02 -3.05
N LYS A 68 -1.56 -27.71 -2.27
CA LYS A 68 -1.83 -27.38 -0.86
C LYS A 68 -0.56 -27.44 -0.02
N LYS A 69 0.24 -28.50 -0.17
CA LYS A 69 1.52 -28.67 0.55
C LYS A 69 2.50 -27.53 0.23
N ILE A 70 2.71 -27.25 -1.06
CA ILE A 70 3.60 -26.16 -1.49
C ILE A 70 3.11 -24.81 -0.93
N LYS A 71 1.81 -24.51 -1.07
CA LYS A 71 1.27 -23.23 -0.61
C LYS A 71 1.40 -23.07 0.91
N ALA A 72 1.14 -24.13 1.68
CA ALA A 72 1.30 -24.11 3.12
C ALA A 72 2.76 -23.83 3.51
N ALA A 73 3.71 -24.51 2.88
CA ALA A 73 5.13 -24.31 3.12
C ALA A 73 5.61 -22.88 2.76
N VAL A 74 5.13 -22.31 1.64
CA VAL A 74 5.39 -20.90 1.30
C VAL A 74 4.83 -19.94 2.35
N VAL A 75 3.60 -20.15 2.83
CA VAL A 75 3.00 -19.30 3.86
C VAL A 75 3.81 -19.35 5.16
N ILE A 76 4.20 -20.55 5.60
CA ILE A 76 5.06 -20.73 6.77
C ILE A 76 6.42 -20.05 6.57
N SER A 77 7.02 -20.18 5.38
CA SER A 77 8.29 -19.51 5.05
C SER A 77 8.14 -17.99 5.15
N ASN A 78 7.09 -17.43 4.57
CA ASN A 78 6.88 -15.97 4.57
C ASN A 78 6.68 -15.43 5.99
N ALA A 79 5.99 -16.19 6.86
CA ALA A 79 5.77 -15.81 8.25
C ALA A 79 7.02 -15.90 9.13
N ASN A 80 8.04 -16.66 8.73
CA ASN A 80 9.25 -16.91 9.54
C ASN A 80 10.54 -16.33 8.95
N THR A 81 10.51 -15.85 7.71
CA THR A 81 11.68 -15.28 7.03
C THR A 81 11.66 -13.77 7.21
N PHE A 82 12.78 -13.21 7.67
CA PHE A 82 12.93 -11.77 7.86
C PHE A 82 13.64 -11.12 6.67
N VAL A 83 13.25 -9.89 6.37
CA VAL A 83 13.89 -9.00 5.40
C VAL A 83 14.10 -7.64 6.04
N ASP A 84 15.22 -7.01 5.71
CA ASP A 84 15.49 -5.62 6.10
C ASP A 84 15.14 -4.71 4.92
N ILE A 85 14.17 -3.82 5.14
CA ILE A 85 13.74 -2.84 4.15
C ILE A 85 13.97 -1.45 4.75
N SER A 86 14.94 -0.72 4.19
CA SER A 86 15.27 0.64 4.63
C SER A 86 15.53 0.77 6.13
N GLY A 87 16.26 -0.19 6.70
CA GLY A 87 16.62 -0.22 8.12
C GLY A 87 15.53 -0.74 9.06
N VAL A 88 14.37 -1.15 8.52
CA VAL A 88 13.30 -1.79 9.29
C VAL A 88 13.30 -3.28 9.00
N SER A 89 13.52 -4.09 10.04
CA SER A 89 13.43 -5.55 9.96
C SER A 89 11.98 -5.99 10.13
N MET A 90 11.47 -6.78 9.18
CA MET A 90 10.10 -7.29 9.19
C MET A 90 10.04 -8.66 8.53
N THR A 91 8.96 -9.42 8.76
CA THR A 91 8.82 -10.70 8.05
C THR A 91 8.47 -10.47 6.58
N VAL A 92 8.73 -11.46 5.72
CA VAL A 92 8.29 -11.43 4.32
C VAL A 92 6.77 -11.26 4.24
N ALA A 93 6.01 -11.88 5.15
CA ALA A 93 4.57 -11.71 5.23
C ALA A 93 4.18 -10.26 5.57
N ASP A 94 4.85 -9.65 6.55
CA ASP A 94 4.62 -8.24 6.91
C ASP A 94 5.00 -7.31 5.76
N ALA A 95 6.12 -7.56 5.07
CA ALA A 95 6.53 -6.77 3.92
C ALA A 95 5.52 -6.83 2.77
N ILE A 96 4.90 -7.99 2.54
CA ILE A 96 3.84 -8.15 1.53
C ILE A 96 2.58 -7.36 1.95
N GLU A 97 2.13 -7.49 3.19
CA GLU A 97 0.98 -6.71 3.69
C GLU A 97 1.25 -5.21 3.63
N ARG A 98 2.48 -4.81 4.00
CA ARG A 98 2.88 -3.41 4.05
C ARG A 98 2.89 -2.75 2.67
N LYS A 99 3.06 -3.51 1.59
CA LYS A 99 2.89 -2.97 0.23
C LYS A 99 1.47 -2.48 -0.03
N ASP A 100 0.47 -3.12 0.58
CA ASP A 100 -0.92 -2.71 0.45
C ASP A 100 -1.24 -1.58 1.46
N SER A 101 -0.75 -1.69 2.71
CA SER A 101 -1.07 -0.73 3.77
C SER A 101 -0.25 0.57 3.74
N ILE A 102 0.82 0.67 2.93
CA ILE A 102 1.61 1.91 2.77
C ILE A 102 0.78 3.07 2.17
N GLU A 103 -0.31 2.77 1.46
CA GLU A 103 -1.22 3.79 0.91
C GLU A 103 -1.77 4.71 2.01
N TYR A 104 -2.03 4.20 3.22
CA TYR A 104 -2.49 5.01 4.35
C TYR A 104 -1.46 6.05 4.79
N ASP A 105 -0.18 5.69 4.74
CA ASP A 105 0.93 6.58 5.06
C ASP A 105 1.07 7.68 3.99
N GLU A 106 0.89 7.33 2.72
CA GLU A 106 0.86 8.29 1.62
C GLU A 106 -0.32 9.26 1.73
N GLU A 107 -1.50 8.77 2.11
CA GLU A 107 -2.71 9.57 2.27
C GLU A 107 -2.57 10.60 3.41
N ILE A 108 -2.10 10.16 4.58
CA ILE A 108 -1.87 11.08 5.71
C ILE A 108 -0.75 12.08 5.37
N LEU A 109 0.33 11.65 4.71
CA LEU A 109 1.39 12.54 4.26
C LEU A 109 0.85 13.62 3.32
N GLY A 110 0.03 13.23 2.34
CA GLY A 110 -0.65 14.16 1.44
C GLY A 110 -1.53 15.17 2.19
N THR A 111 -2.26 14.70 3.20
CA THR A 111 -3.09 15.54 4.07
C THR A 111 -2.25 16.54 4.87
N LEU A 112 -1.16 16.09 5.49
CA LEU A 112 -0.27 16.96 6.27
C LEU A 112 0.36 18.05 5.40
N LYS A 113 0.87 17.70 4.22
CA LYS A 113 1.42 18.66 3.25
C LYS A 113 0.38 19.70 2.84
N LYS A 114 -0.84 19.25 2.53
CA LYS A 114 -1.94 20.13 2.14
C LYS A 114 -2.33 21.07 3.27
N GLN A 115 -2.47 20.57 4.50
CA GLN A 115 -2.82 21.38 5.67
C GLN A 115 -1.73 22.40 5.99
N LEU A 116 -0.45 22.01 5.97
CA LEU A 116 0.66 22.92 6.19
C LEU A 116 0.68 24.05 5.14
N SER A 117 0.53 23.70 3.87
CA SER A 117 0.47 24.69 2.77
C SER A 117 -0.69 25.67 2.95
N ASN A 118 -1.89 25.15 3.24
CA ASN A 118 -3.08 25.98 3.47
C ASN A 118 -2.94 26.88 4.70
N ALA A 119 -2.38 26.37 5.80
CA ALA A 119 -2.15 27.14 7.00
C ALA A 119 -1.15 28.27 6.76
N ARG A 120 -0.04 28.00 6.06
CA ARG A 120 0.94 29.02 5.66
C ARG A 120 0.32 30.09 4.76
N ALA A 121 -0.47 29.69 3.76
CA ALA A 121 -1.18 30.63 2.89
C ALA A 121 -2.16 31.50 3.68
N THR A 122 -2.88 30.91 4.64
CA THR A 122 -3.82 31.63 5.50
C THR A 122 -3.11 32.63 6.39
N VAL A 123 -2.02 32.21 7.06
CA VAL A 123 -1.19 33.10 7.89
C VAL A 123 -0.66 34.27 7.05
N GLY A 124 -0.08 34.00 5.87
CA GLY A 124 0.42 35.03 4.97
C GLY A 124 -0.68 36.02 4.54
N GLN A 125 -1.85 35.52 4.17
CA GLN A 125 -2.98 36.37 3.77
C GLN A 125 -3.53 37.20 4.95
N LYS A 126 -3.62 36.62 6.15
CA LYS A 126 -4.12 37.32 7.34
C LYS A 126 -3.14 38.38 7.80
N ASN A 127 -1.84 38.11 7.76
CA ASN A 127 -0.81 39.10 8.08
C ASN A 127 -0.77 40.22 7.05
N LEU A 128 -0.90 39.91 5.75
CA LEU A 128 -1.02 40.94 4.71
C LEU A 128 -2.27 41.82 4.91
N ASN A 129 -3.41 41.22 5.25
CA ASN A 129 -4.62 41.98 5.56
C ASN A 129 -4.46 42.82 6.83
N MET A 130 -3.75 42.33 7.85
CA MET A 130 -3.44 43.08 9.06
C MET A 130 -2.61 44.33 8.74
N GLU A 131 -1.56 44.21 7.92
CA GLU A 131 -0.75 45.36 7.47
C GLU A 131 -1.59 46.39 6.71
N LEU A 132 -2.45 45.95 5.79
CA LEU A 132 -3.38 46.85 5.08
C LEU A 132 -4.36 47.55 6.03
N GLN A 133 -4.72 46.94 7.16
CA GLN A 133 -5.56 47.60 8.17
C GLN A 133 -4.76 48.61 8.99
N ILE A 134 -3.50 48.32 9.32
CA ILE A 134 -2.60 49.27 9.97
C ILE A 134 -2.48 50.52 9.10
N ASP A 135 -2.23 50.37 7.80
CA ASP A 135 -2.12 51.49 6.86
C ASP A 135 -3.40 52.34 6.84
N LYS A 136 -4.58 51.72 6.81
CA LYS A 136 -5.87 52.43 6.89
C LYS A 136 -6.08 53.15 8.23
N ILE A 137 -5.69 52.54 9.33
CA ILE A 137 -5.79 53.15 10.67
C ILE A 137 -4.86 54.37 10.75
N VAL A 138 -3.64 54.26 10.23
CA VAL A 138 -2.70 55.38 10.15
C VAL A 138 -3.25 56.50 9.26
N GLU A 139 -3.70 56.20 8.04
CA GLU A 139 -4.28 57.19 7.12
C GLU A 139 -5.49 57.93 7.71
N SER A 140 -6.37 57.20 8.41
CA SER A 140 -7.55 57.80 9.06
C SER A 140 -7.22 58.59 10.33
N SER A 141 -6.19 58.18 11.08
CA SER A 141 -5.76 58.85 12.31
C SER A 141 -5.03 60.17 12.04
N PHE A 142 -4.29 60.27 10.93
CA PHE A 142 -3.50 61.46 10.59
C PHE A 142 -4.15 62.36 9.51
N GLY A 143 -5.16 61.87 8.79
CA GLY A 143 -6.03 62.67 7.91
C GLY A 143 -5.37 63.29 6.67
N LYS A 144 -6.14 63.51 5.60
CA LYS A 144 -5.67 64.16 4.34
C LYS A 144 -5.28 65.65 4.48
N ASP A 145 -5.55 66.27 5.62
CA ASP A 145 -5.46 67.73 5.82
C ASP A 145 -4.34 68.17 6.79
N SER A 146 -3.55 67.23 7.30
CA SER A 146 -2.42 67.57 8.16
C SER A 146 -1.19 67.91 7.31
N ARG A 147 -0.70 69.14 7.44
CA ARG A 147 0.61 69.58 6.93
C ARG A 147 1.80 68.89 7.63
N GLN A 148 1.54 67.83 8.41
CA GLN A 148 2.53 66.99 9.07
C GLN A 148 2.79 65.76 8.20
N LYS A 149 4.03 65.60 7.73
CA LYS A 149 4.47 64.30 7.20
C LYS A 149 4.41 63.30 8.34
N ILE A 150 3.67 62.21 8.16
CA ILE A 150 3.70 61.05 9.06
C ILE A 150 5.19 60.67 9.24
N ASN A 151 5.68 60.74 10.47
CA ASN A 151 7.03 60.29 10.78
C ASN A 151 7.02 58.77 11.06
N SER A 152 8.19 58.14 11.03
CA SER A 152 8.30 56.69 11.25
C SER A 152 7.87 56.27 12.67
N ASP A 153 7.99 57.16 13.65
CA ASP A 153 7.71 56.86 15.06
C ASP A 153 6.20 56.83 15.33
N ASP A 154 5.43 57.70 14.68
CA ASP A 154 3.98 57.79 14.73
C ASP A 154 3.31 56.57 14.07
N TYR A 155 3.90 56.06 12.98
CA TYR A 155 3.47 54.81 12.35
C TYR A 155 3.71 53.61 13.29
N GLU A 156 4.92 53.48 13.84
CA GLU A 156 5.28 52.38 14.72
C GLU A 156 4.49 52.37 16.04
N ALA A 157 4.11 53.54 16.57
CA ALA A 157 3.27 53.65 17.76
C ALA A 157 1.88 53.01 17.58
N ILE A 158 1.35 53.00 16.35
CA ILE A 158 0.07 52.36 16.01
C ILE A 158 0.30 50.92 15.54
N ALA A 159 1.28 50.69 14.66
CA ALA A 159 1.54 49.41 14.03
C ALA A 159 1.94 48.33 15.05
N LYS A 160 2.83 48.64 15.99
CA LYS A 160 3.39 47.67 16.93
C LYS A 160 2.36 47.03 17.88
N PRO A 161 1.50 47.79 18.58
CA PRO A 161 0.44 47.18 19.41
C PRO A 161 -0.61 46.47 18.55
N TYR A 162 -0.89 46.96 17.34
CA TYR A 162 -1.84 46.31 16.45
C TYR A 162 -1.32 44.96 15.93
N ARG A 163 -0.05 44.88 15.51
CA ARG A 163 0.63 43.64 15.14
C ARG A 163 0.63 42.65 16.30
N THR A 164 1.07 43.08 17.48
CA THR A 164 1.14 42.22 18.68
C THR A 164 -0.19 41.53 19.00
N ASN A 165 -1.31 42.22 18.80
CA ASN A 165 -2.64 41.69 19.12
C ASN A 165 -3.31 40.92 17.96
N ASN A 166 -2.83 41.07 16.72
CA ASN A 166 -3.53 40.57 15.53
C ASN A 166 -2.66 39.74 14.58
N GLU A 167 -1.36 39.57 14.86
CA GLU A 167 -0.46 38.76 14.05
C GLU A 167 -0.87 37.29 14.11
N TYR A 168 -0.95 36.66 12.94
CA TYR A 168 -1.22 35.25 12.80
C TYR A 168 0.09 34.48 12.74
N GLY A 169 0.14 33.37 13.48
CA GLY A 169 1.21 32.39 13.42
C GLY A 169 0.66 31.00 13.15
N LEU A 170 1.56 30.05 12.87
CA LEU A 170 1.22 28.64 12.81
C LEU A 170 1.14 28.07 14.23
N VAL A 171 0.10 27.28 14.49
CA VAL A 171 -0.01 26.46 15.70
C VAL A 171 0.39 25.03 15.31
N ASP A 172 1.65 24.69 15.53
CA ASP A 172 2.22 23.39 15.17
C ASP A 172 2.73 22.65 16.42
N PRO A 173 1.89 21.83 17.07
CA PRO A 173 2.30 21.06 18.24
C PRO A 173 3.10 19.80 17.89
N LEU A 174 3.14 19.39 16.62
CA LEU A 174 3.70 18.11 16.17
C LEU A 174 5.04 18.26 15.42
N GLY A 175 5.41 19.49 15.05
CA GLY A 175 6.56 19.73 14.17
C GLY A 175 6.31 19.14 12.78
N ILE A 176 5.19 19.52 12.15
CA ILE A 176 4.69 18.95 10.90
C ILE A 176 5.74 18.93 9.79
N GLU A 177 6.59 19.95 9.69
CA GLU A 177 7.65 19.99 8.67
C GLU A 177 8.65 18.84 8.82
N LYS A 178 9.11 18.60 10.05
CA LYS A 178 10.03 17.50 10.35
C LYS A 178 9.34 16.15 10.17
N LEU A 179 8.09 16.05 10.60
CA LEU A 179 7.30 14.84 10.45
C LEU A 179 7.10 14.47 8.97
N ILE A 180 6.75 15.45 8.13
CA ILE A 180 6.62 15.27 6.66
C ILE A 180 7.92 14.71 6.08
N ALA A 181 9.07 15.33 6.40
CA ALA A 181 10.37 14.89 5.87
C ALA A 181 10.71 13.45 6.28
N GLN A 182 10.46 13.10 7.55
CA GLN A 182 10.68 11.74 8.06
C GLN A 182 9.77 10.71 7.40
N MET A 183 8.49 11.05 7.21
CA MET A 183 7.53 10.18 6.54
C MET A 183 7.86 9.99 5.06
N GLU A 184 8.26 11.06 4.36
CA GLU A 184 8.71 10.98 2.96
C GLU A 184 9.91 10.04 2.80
N GLU A 185 10.92 10.17 3.66
CA GLU A 185 12.10 9.32 3.65
C GLU A 185 11.73 7.85 3.90
N ALA A 186 10.89 7.58 4.91
CA ALA A 186 10.45 6.23 5.25
C ALA A 186 9.62 5.59 4.13
N ILE A 187 8.63 6.30 3.58
CA ILE A 187 7.76 5.82 2.51
C ILE A 187 8.59 5.55 1.25
N GLN A 188 9.39 6.51 0.81
CA GLN A 188 10.20 6.38 -0.40
C GLN A 188 11.25 5.28 -0.24
N GLY A 189 11.87 5.18 0.94
CA GLY A 189 12.79 4.10 1.28
C GLY A 189 12.10 2.74 1.18
N PHE A 190 10.90 2.60 1.75
CA PHE A 190 10.17 1.34 1.68
C PHE A 190 9.81 0.95 0.24
N ILE A 191 9.14 1.85 -0.49
CA ILE A 191 8.64 1.59 -1.86
C ILE A 191 9.78 1.25 -2.82
N SER A 192 10.92 1.93 -2.72
CA SER A 192 12.05 1.71 -3.61
C SER A 192 12.78 0.38 -3.37
N ASN A 193 12.70 -0.19 -2.17
CA ASN A 193 13.52 -1.35 -1.78
C ASN A 193 12.72 -2.64 -1.57
N VAL A 194 11.42 -2.56 -1.27
CA VAL A 194 10.60 -3.73 -0.90
C VAL A 194 10.60 -4.82 -1.97
N ASP A 195 10.43 -4.47 -3.25
CA ASP A 195 10.36 -5.46 -4.33
C ASP A 195 11.67 -6.21 -4.53
N ALA A 196 12.80 -5.48 -4.47
CA ALA A 196 14.12 -6.09 -4.56
C ALA A 196 14.39 -7.01 -3.36
N ALA A 197 14.06 -6.57 -2.14
CA ALA A 197 14.23 -7.37 -0.93
C ALA A 197 13.40 -8.66 -0.97
N LEU A 198 12.12 -8.58 -1.37
CA LEU A 198 11.25 -9.72 -1.53
C LEU A 198 11.73 -10.67 -2.63
N GLN A 199 12.21 -10.15 -3.76
CA GLN A 199 12.76 -10.97 -4.84
C GLN A 199 14.03 -11.71 -4.41
N ILE A 200 14.95 -11.03 -3.73
CA ILE A 200 16.17 -11.65 -3.21
C ILE A 200 15.80 -12.76 -2.22
N SER A 201 14.92 -12.45 -1.25
CA SER A 201 14.42 -13.42 -0.28
C SER A 201 13.81 -14.67 -0.95
N ASN A 202 13.00 -14.48 -1.99
CA ASN A 202 12.40 -15.59 -2.75
C ASN A 202 13.43 -16.46 -3.48
N CYS A 203 14.55 -15.86 -3.91
CA CYS A 203 15.63 -16.55 -4.64
C CYS A 203 16.65 -17.22 -3.72
N THR A 204 16.70 -16.87 -2.44
CA THR A 204 17.67 -17.39 -1.46
C THR A 204 17.06 -18.28 -0.39
N THR A 205 15.73 -18.25 -0.24
CA THR A 205 15.01 -19.04 0.77
C THR A 205 14.51 -20.35 0.19
N TYR A 206 14.73 -21.44 0.94
CA TYR A 206 14.22 -22.77 0.60
C TYR A 206 13.01 -23.14 1.46
N ILE A 207 12.08 -23.88 0.88
CA ILE A 207 10.96 -24.50 1.58
C ILE A 207 11.05 -26.02 1.50
N GLU A 208 10.43 -26.70 2.47
CA GLU A 208 10.34 -28.16 2.56
C GLU A 208 8.87 -28.59 2.71
N PHE A 209 8.44 -29.62 1.99
CA PHE A 209 7.04 -30.10 1.98
C PHE A 209 6.88 -31.57 1.53
#